data_AF-A0A2E4JT62-F1
#
_entry.id   AF-A0A2E4JT62-F1
#
_cell.length_a   1.000
_cell.length_b   1.000
_cell.length_c   1.000
_cell.angle_alpha   90.00
_cell.angle_beta   90.00
_cell.angle_gamma   90.00
#
_symmetry.space_group_name_H-M   'P 1'
#
loop_
_entity.id
_entity.type
_entity.pdbx_description
1 polymer ?
#
loop_
_entity_poly.entity_id
_entity_poly.type
_entity_poly.pdbx_seq_one_letter_code
_entity_poly.pdbx_strand_id
1 'polypeptide(L)'
;MNYITCDGGTKFQRELAVLIVEFCIWELMPRHRTLDLDIQLKPTIFEQNSEALCYPTGEDYRPRDFCLEIDSRIWRRNSKRWKRRGARDDFITTVAHEMVHVYQWVSGNLRDRLSDSPSREGYRQYWKGKDYTNIAYRKLPYEKEAYRMQEQLLRKFKKWEDLP
;
A
#
# COMPACT_ATOMS: atom_id res chain seq x y z
N MET A 1 -18.26 5.78 -7.31
CA MET A 1 -17.14 6.70 -7.58
C MET A 1 -16.05 6.38 -6.56
N ASN A 2 -14.77 6.41 -6.94
CA ASN A 2 -13.70 6.27 -5.95
C ASN A 2 -13.55 7.61 -5.22
N TYR A 3 -13.36 7.56 -3.90
CA TYR A 3 -13.10 8.71 -3.06
C TYR A 3 -11.67 8.60 -2.54
N ILE A 4 -10.86 9.63 -2.76
CA ILE A 4 -9.44 9.62 -2.39
C ILE A 4 -9.15 10.93 -1.67
N THR A 5 -8.77 10.84 -0.40
CA THR A 5 -8.31 11.97 0.40
C THR A 5 -6.83 11.84 0.68
N CYS A 6 -6.15 12.97 0.84
CA CYS A 6 -4.76 12.98 1.26
C CYS A 6 -4.50 14.17 2.17
N ASP A 7 -3.92 13.93 3.34
CA ASP A 7 -3.52 14.95 4.30
C ASP A 7 -2.07 14.76 4.80
N GLY A 8 -1.51 15.80 5.42
CA GLY A 8 -0.12 15.86 5.86
C GLY A 8 0.86 16.18 4.72
N GLY A 9 2.16 16.08 5.01
CA GLY A 9 3.23 16.36 4.05
C GLY A 9 3.15 17.74 3.37
N THR A 10 3.87 17.87 2.25
CA THR A 10 3.77 19.06 1.38
C THR A 10 2.67 18.90 0.33
N LYS A 11 2.17 20.02 -0.23
CA LYS A 11 1.16 20.01 -1.31
C LYS A 11 1.57 19.10 -2.47
N PHE A 12 2.82 19.20 -2.92
CA PHE A 12 3.37 18.37 -3.99
C PHE A 12 3.33 16.87 -3.66
N GLN A 13 3.64 16.49 -2.42
CA GLN A 13 3.57 15.08 -2.01
C GLN A 13 2.15 14.55 -2.02
N ARG A 14 1.17 15.36 -1.60
CA ARG A 14 -0.24 14.98 -1.63
C ARG A 14 -0.74 14.79 -3.06
N GLU A 15 -0.47 15.75 -3.94
CA GLU A 15 -0.84 15.67 -5.35
C GLU A 15 -0.22 14.43 -6.02
N LEU A 16 1.06 14.18 -5.77
CA LEU A 16 1.75 13.01 -6.30
C LEU A 16 1.17 11.70 -5.73
N ALA A 17 0.87 11.63 -4.43
CA ALA A 17 0.29 10.44 -3.82
C ALA A 17 -1.08 10.10 -4.42
N VAL A 18 -1.97 11.09 -4.56
CA VAL A 18 -3.28 10.92 -5.21
C VAL A 18 -3.11 10.44 -6.65
N LEU A 19 -2.21 11.07 -7.42
CA LEU A 19 -1.94 10.69 -8.81
C LEU A 19 -1.47 9.23 -8.94
N ILE A 20 -0.56 8.77 -8.08
CA ILE A 20 -0.09 7.39 -8.07
C ILE A 20 -1.22 6.43 -7.70
N VAL A 21 -2.02 6.77 -6.70
CA VAL A 21 -3.16 5.95 -6.27
C VAL A 21 -4.19 5.80 -7.39
N GLU A 22 -4.59 6.90 -8.03
CA GLU A 22 -5.50 6.88 -9.18
C GLU A 22 -4.98 6.01 -10.31
N PHE A 23 -3.70 6.18 -10.67
CA PHE A 23 -3.02 5.33 -11.64
C PHE A 23 -3.06 3.84 -11.24
N CYS A 24 -2.75 3.52 -9.99
CA CYS A 24 -2.77 2.14 -9.51
C CYS A 24 -4.18 1.54 -9.51
N ILE A 25 -5.22 2.31 -9.19
CA ILE A 25 -6.60 1.85 -9.31
C ILE A 25 -6.94 1.53 -10.76
N TRP A 26 -6.58 2.42 -11.69
CA TRP A 26 -6.83 2.19 -13.11
C TRP A 26 -6.09 0.95 -13.63
N GLU A 27 -4.84 0.77 -13.24
CA GLU A 27 -3.98 -0.32 -13.70
C GLU A 27 -4.33 -1.69 -13.07
N LEU A 28 -4.50 -1.74 -11.75
CA LEU A 28 -4.70 -2.99 -11.01
C LEU A 28 -6.17 -3.37 -10.88
N MET A 29 -7.04 -2.38 -10.78
CA MET A 29 -8.42 -2.52 -10.34
C MET A 29 -9.42 -1.81 -11.27
N PRO A 30 -9.29 -1.92 -12.62
CA PRO A 30 -10.14 -1.18 -13.56
C PRO A 30 -11.61 -1.59 -13.55
N ARG A 31 -12.07 -2.49 -12.68
CA ARG A 31 -13.51 -2.78 -12.49
C ARG A 31 -14.04 -2.36 -11.12
N HIS A 32 -13.17 -1.96 -10.20
CA HIS A 32 -13.56 -1.44 -8.89
C HIS A 32 -13.77 0.08 -9.01
N ARG A 33 -14.94 0.55 -8.58
CA ARG A 33 -15.40 1.94 -8.78
C ARG A 33 -15.93 2.60 -7.50
N THR A 34 -15.72 1.96 -6.37
CA THR A 34 -16.27 2.34 -5.06
C THR A 34 -15.21 2.15 -3.97
N LEU A 35 -13.95 2.48 -4.26
CA LEU A 35 -12.90 2.48 -3.25
C LEU A 35 -12.89 3.82 -2.52
N ASP A 36 -12.78 3.77 -1.20
CA ASP A 36 -12.52 4.92 -0.34
C ASP A 36 -11.11 4.77 0.24
N LEU A 37 -10.25 5.75 -0.02
CA LEU A 37 -8.83 5.71 0.35
C LEU A 37 -8.46 7.00 1.06
N ASP A 38 -8.11 6.88 2.34
CA ASP A 38 -7.57 7.98 3.14
C ASP A 38 -6.05 7.87 3.25
N ILE A 39 -5.34 8.83 2.66
CA ILE A 39 -3.87 8.84 2.62
C ILE A 39 -3.33 9.84 3.64
N GLN A 40 -2.51 9.35 4.57
CA GLN A 40 -1.95 10.13 5.66
C GLN A 40 -0.42 10.21 5.56
N LEU A 41 0.11 11.39 5.19
CA LEU A 41 1.55 11.62 5.06
C LEU A 41 2.15 12.10 6.40
N LYS A 42 2.60 11.16 7.23
CA LYS A 42 3.05 11.42 8.61
C LYS A 42 4.57 11.32 8.75
N PRO A 43 5.24 12.16 9.57
CA PRO A 43 6.68 12.09 9.78
C PRO A 43 7.08 11.09 10.89
N THR A 44 6.22 10.14 11.26
CA THR A 44 6.42 9.24 12.40
C THR A 44 6.40 7.75 12.02
N ILE A 45 6.01 7.39 10.79
CA ILE A 45 5.85 5.98 10.39
C ILE A 45 7.17 5.19 10.49
N PHE A 46 8.29 5.83 10.18
CA PHE A 46 9.63 5.26 10.38
C PHE A 46 9.91 4.77 11.80
N GLU A 47 9.32 5.40 12.81
CA GLU A 47 9.54 5.02 14.22
C GLU A 47 8.96 3.62 14.51
N GLN A 48 8.05 3.16 13.65
CA GLN A 48 7.49 1.81 13.65
C GLN A 48 8.32 0.82 12.82
N ASN A 49 9.55 1.18 12.42
CA ASN A 49 10.41 0.41 11.52
C ASN A 49 9.79 0.10 10.14
N SER A 50 8.81 0.90 9.69
CA SER A 50 8.19 0.78 8.37
C SER A 50 8.33 2.07 7.54
N GLU A 51 8.16 1.95 6.22
CA GLU A 51 8.11 3.08 5.27
C GLU A 51 6.67 3.56 5.07
N ALA A 52 5.72 2.63 5.11
CA ALA A 52 4.30 2.87 5.05
C ALA A 52 3.55 1.74 5.75
N LEU A 53 2.25 1.96 5.97
CA LEU A 53 1.31 0.99 6.48
C LEU A 53 0.00 1.14 5.68
N CYS A 54 -0.62 0.02 5.34
CA CYS A 54 -1.97 -0.01 4.81
C CYS A 54 -2.82 -0.96 5.63
N TYR A 55 -4.03 -0.55 5.95
CA TYR A 55 -4.99 -1.39 6.64
C TYR A 55 -6.41 -1.05 6.21
N PRO A 56 -7.30 -2.05 6.14
CA PRO A 56 -8.71 -1.81 5.89
C PRO A 56 -9.36 -1.14 7.11
N THR A 57 -10.27 -0.21 6.86
CA THR A 57 -11.06 0.50 7.88
C THR A 57 -12.54 0.13 7.86
N GLY A 58 -12.95 -0.68 6.87
CA GLY A 58 -14.31 -1.18 6.69
C GLY A 58 -14.44 -2.67 6.98
N GLU A 59 -15.08 -3.39 6.06
CA GLU A 59 -15.44 -4.81 6.21
C GLU A 59 -14.24 -5.78 6.31
N ASP A 60 -14.41 -6.88 7.03
CA ASP A 60 -13.40 -7.94 7.19
C ASP A 60 -13.07 -8.72 5.90
N TYR A 61 -13.97 -8.71 4.91
CA TYR A 61 -13.79 -9.46 3.67
C TYR A 61 -14.03 -8.60 2.45
N ARG A 62 -12.97 -8.47 1.64
CA ARG A 62 -12.93 -7.61 0.45
C ARG A 62 -13.35 -6.16 0.75
N PRO A 63 -12.71 -5.52 1.75
CA PRO A 63 -13.01 -4.15 2.16
C PRO A 63 -12.91 -3.18 0.98
N ARG A 64 -13.62 -2.07 1.11
CA ARG A 64 -13.60 -0.96 0.14
C ARG A 64 -12.96 0.31 0.69
N ASP A 65 -12.83 0.38 2.00
CA ASP A 65 -12.31 1.53 2.74
C ASP A 65 -10.94 1.16 3.33
N PHE A 66 -9.93 1.98 3.04
CA PHE A 66 -8.57 1.78 3.53
C PHE A 66 -7.95 3.08 4.01
N CYS A 67 -7.08 2.95 5.02
CA CYS A 67 -6.14 3.99 5.40
C CYS A 67 -4.73 3.60 4.92
N LEU A 68 -4.04 4.54 4.29
CA LEU A 68 -2.65 4.43 3.87
C LEU A 68 -1.83 5.46 4.63
N GLU A 69 -1.00 5.02 5.57
CA GLU A 69 -0.06 5.90 6.27
C GLU A 69 1.33 5.80 5.66
N ILE A 70 1.90 6.91 5.20
CA ILE A 70 3.19 6.92 4.48
C ILE A 70 4.14 7.89 5.16
N ASP A 71 5.41 7.48 5.36
CA ASP A 71 6.40 8.37 5.95
C ASP A 71 6.70 9.55 5.01
N SER A 72 6.29 10.75 5.40
CA SER A 72 6.49 11.96 4.59
C SER A 72 7.97 12.32 4.38
N ARG A 73 8.89 11.71 5.14
CA ARG A 73 10.34 11.94 5.04
C ARG A 73 11.03 11.03 4.03
N ILE A 74 10.32 10.11 3.38
CA ILE A 74 10.86 9.33 2.23
C ILE A 74 11.43 10.28 1.16
N TRP A 75 10.88 11.48 1.06
CA TRP A 75 11.36 12.53 0.15
C TRP A 75 12.73 13.14 0.52
N ARG A 76 13.25 12.90 1.73
CA ARG A 76 14.49 13.54 2.19
C ARG A 76 15.71 12.93 1.48
N ARG A 77 16.25 13.68 0.49
CA ARG A 77 17.46 13.41 -0.32
C ARG A 77 18.70 12.89 0.44
N ASN A 78 18.79 13.14 1.75
CA ASN A 78 19.97 12.84 2.58
C ASN A 78 19.68 11.88 3.75
N SER A 79 18.55 11.19 3.78
CA SER A 79 18.41 10.08 4.72
C SER A 79 19.47 9.02 4.37
N LYS A 80 20.44 8.82 5.28
CA LYS A 80 21.49 7.80 5.15
C LYS A 80 20.90 6.37 5.04
N ARG A 81 19.60 6.21 5.29
CA ARG A 81 18.83 4.97 5.20
C ARG A 81 18.02 4.84 3.89
N TRP A 82 17.75 5.94 3.15
CA TRP A 82 16.88 5.98 1.96
C TRP A 82 17.57 6.09 0.60
N LYS A 83 18.87 5.82 0.49
CA LYS A 83 19.57 5.84 -0.81
C LYS A 83 19.48 4.49 -1.53
N ARG A 84 18.31 4.13 -2.06
CA ARG A 84 18.18 2.95 -2.96
C ARG A 84 18.17 3.37 -4.42
N ARG A 85 17.24 4.24 -4.83
CA ARG A 85 16.97 4.57 -6.25
C ARG A 85 16.58 6.02 -6.51
N GLY A 86 16.29 6.80 -5.46
CA GLY A 86 16.02 8.23 -5.53
C GLY A 86 14.70 8.57 -4.86
N ALA A 87 14.66 9.70 -4.15
CA ALA A 87 13.54 10.10 -3.29
C ALA A 87 12.15 10.01 -3.96
N ARG A 88 12.06 10.35 -5.26
CA ARG A 88 10.83 10.25 -6.02
C ARG A 88 10.42 8.82 -6.31
N ASP A 89 11.35 8.01 -6.81
CA ASP A 89 11.10 6.61 -7.14
C ASP A 89 10.76 5.80 -5.88
N ASP A 90 11.48 6.05 -4.79
CA ASP A 90 11.22 5.43 -3.49
C ASP A 90 9.79 5.76 -3.01
N PHE A 91 9.36 7.03 -3.12
CA PHE A 91 7.99 7.44 -2.80
C PHE A 91 6.95 6.75 -3.70
N ILE A 92 7.16 6.74 -5.02
CA ILE A 92 6.24 6.07 -5.97
C ILE A 92 6.13 4.58 -5.64
N THR A 93 7.25 3.89 -5.43
CA THR A 93 7.22 2.46 -5.11
C THR A 93 6.58 2.18 -3.77
N THR A 94 6.72 3.07 -2.79
CA THR A 94 6.08 2.91 -1.47
C THR A 94 4.56 2.99 -1.62
N VAL A 95 4.03 4.05 -2.25
CA VAL A 95 2.58 4.18 -2.51
C VAL A 95 2.07 2.99 -3.33
N ALA A 96 2.81 2.60 -4.38
CA ALA A 96 2.43 1.48 -5.24
C ALA A 96 2.43 0.13 -4.50
N HIS A 97 3.33 -0.07 -3.53
CA HIS A 97 3.37 -1.26 -2.69
C HIS A 97 2.08 -1.39 -1.88
N GLU A 98 1.69 -0.33 -1.18
CA GLU A 98 0.44 -0.28 -0.41
C GLU A 98 -0.79 -0.49 -1.32
N MET A 99 -0.78 0.07 -2.52
CA MET A 99 -1.86 -0.14 -3.49
C MET A 99 -1.95 -1.59 -4.02
N VAL A 100 -0.84 -2.34 -4.01
CA VAL A 100 -0.89 -3.78 -4.27
C VAL A 100 -1.57 -4.51 -3.11
N HIS A 101 -1.33 -4.11 -1.86
CA HIS A 101 -2.08 -4.68 -0.72
C HIS A 101 -3.57 -4.37 -0.80
N VAL A 102 -3.96 -3.14 -1.15
CA VAL A 102 -5.36 -2.79 -1.44
C VAL A 102 -5.92 -3.73 -2.50
N TYR A 103 -5.22 -3.91 -3.64
CA TYR A 103 -5.62 -4.84 -4.70
C TYR A 103 -5.80 -6.27 -4.19
N GLN A 104 -4.89 -6.73 -3.34
CA GLN A 104 -4.91 -8.06 -2.76
C GLN A 104 -6.12 -8.28 -1.85
N TRP A 105 -6.45 -7.32 -0.98
CA TRP A 105 -7.64 -7.36 -0.12
C TRP A 105 -8.94 -7.30 -0.94
N VAL A 106 -9.08 -6.34 -1.85
CA VAL A 106 -10.34 -6.18 -2.62
C VAL A 106 -10.62 -7.38 -3.53
N SER A 107 -9.57 -8.08 -3.97
CA SER A 107 -9.68 -9.30 -4.77
C SER A 107 -10.01 -10.54 -3.93
N GLY A 108 -9.92 -10.44 -2.60
CA GLY A 108 -10.09 -11.55 -1.67
C GLY A 108 -8.90 -12.50 -1.60
N ASN A 109 -7.74 -12.09 -2.16
CA ASN A 109 -6.51 -12.88 -2.12
C ASN A 109 -5.83 -12.75 -0.75
N LEU A 110 -5.77 -11.54 -0.21
CA LEU A 110 -5.32 -11.28 1.15
C LEU A 110 -6.55 -11.09 2.04
N ARG A 111 -6.53 -11.71 3.22
CA ARG A 111 -7.58 -11.57 4.21
C ARG A 111 -6.99 -11.68 5.59
N ASP A 112 -7.38 -10.75 6.44
CA ASP A 112 -7.10 -10.83 7.85
C ASP A 112 -8.35 -11.29 8.60
N ARG A 113 -8.16 -12.02 9.70
CA ARG A 113 -9.26 -12.53 10.49
C ARG A 113 -8.86 -12.60 11.95
N LEU A 114 -9.70 -12.04 12.83
CA LEU A 114 -9.62 -12.40 14.24
C LEU A 114 -10.16 -13.83 14.39
N SER A 115 -9.40 -14.67 15.07
CA SER A 115 -9.82 -16.03 15.40
C SER A 115 -10.15 -16.10 16.89
N ASP A 116 -11.41 -16.39 17.17
CA ASP A 116 -11.93 -16.54 18.54
C ASP A 116 -11.89 -18.02 19.00
N SER A 117 -11.19 -18.87 18.24
CA SER A 117 -10.99 -20.27 18.62
C SER A 117 -10.02 -20.34 19.81
N PRO A 118 -10.36 -21.04 20.91
CA PRO A 118 -9.50 -21.15 22.09
C PRO A 118 -8.09 -21.72 21.80
N SER A 119 -7.96 -22.53 20.75
CA SER A 119 -6.69 -23.13 20.32
C SER A 119 -5.90 -22.29 19.31
N ARG A 120 -6.46 -21.19 18.81
CA ARG A 120 -5.90 -20.34 17.76
C ARG A 120 -6.32 -18.88 17.96
N GLU A 121 -6.25 -18.40 19.19
CA GLU A 121 -6.68 -17.05 19.53
C GLU A 121 -5.78 -16.01 18.86
N GLY A 122 -6.38 -14.91 18.36
CA GLY A 122 -5.66 -13.75 17.85
C GLY A 122 -5.75 -13.55 16.33
N TYR A 123 -4.92 -12.63 15.83
CA TYR A 123 -4.96 -12.15 14.45
C TYR A 123 -4.36 -13.16 13.47
N ARG A 124 -5.05 -13.39 12.35
CA ARG A 124 -4.69 -14.42 11.38
C ARG A 124 -4.63 -13.85 9.98
N GLN A 125 -3.53 -14.09 9.28
CA GLN A 125 -3.33 -13.60 7.92
C GLN A 125 -3.41 -14.74 6.91
N TYR A 126 -4.35 -14.63 5.98
CA TYR A 126 -4.58 -15.62 4.94
C TYR A 126 -4.21 -15.08 3.57
N TRP A 127 -3.49 -15.89 2.80
CA TRP A 127 -3.18 -15.63 1.41
C TRP A 127 -3.71 -16.76 0.53
N LYS A 128 -4.63 -16.42 -0.38
CA LYS A 128 -5.30 -17.35 -1.30
C LYS A 128 -5.84 -18.59 -0.55
N GLY A 129 -6.47 -18.34 0.60
CA GLY A 129 -7.09 -19.35 1.46
C GLY A 129 -6.13 -20.13 2.38
N LYS A 130 -4.83 -19.87 2.34
CA LYS A 130 -3.83 -20.52 3.21
C LYS A 130 -3.37 -19.57 4.31
N ASP A 131 -3.17 -20.10 5.51
CA ASP A 131 -2.72 -19.38 6.70
C ASP A 131 -1.20 -19.13 6.67
N TYR A 132 -0.80 -17.88 6.90
CA TYR A 132 0.60 -17.43 6.93
C TYR A 132 0.96 -16.65 8.21
N THR A 133 0.14 -16.69 9.28
CA THR A 133 0.34 -15.86 10.49
C THR A 133 1.75 -15.93 11.09
N ASN A 134 2.38 -17.11 11.13
CA ASN A 134 3.66 -17.33 11.81
C ASN A 134 4.85 -17.36 10.85
N ILE A 135 4.72 -16.75 9.67
CA ILE A 135 5.77 -16.71 8.66
C ILE A 135 6.49 -15.37 8.71
N ALA A 136 7.83 -15.42 8.73
CA ALA A 136 8.64 -14.21 8.71
C ALA A 136 8.28 -13.31 7.53
N TYR A 137 8.18 -11.99 7.77
CA TYR A 137 7.68 -11.00 6.82
C TYR A 137 8.23 -11.15 5.38
N ARG A 138 9.56 -11.26 5.24
CA ARG A 138 10.26 -11.42 3.95
C ARG A 138 9.90 -12.71 3.18
N LYS A 139 9.29 -13.69 3.85
CA LYS A 139 8.87 -14.97 3.27
C LYS A 139 7.40 -14.98 2.90
N LEU A 140 6.62 -13.99 3.32
CA LEU A 140 5.21 -13.88 3.02
C LEU A 140 4.99 -13.76 1.50
N PRO A 141 4.08 -14.56 0.92
CA PRO A 141 3.88 -14.58 -0.51
C PRO A 141 3.26 -13.29 -1.07
N TYR A 142 2.39 -12.64 -0.30
CA TYR A 142 1.78 -11.36 -0.67
C TYR A 142 2.79 -10.22 -0.66
N GLU A 143 3.72 -10.19 0.30
CA GLU A 143 4.84 -9.25 0.32
C GLU A 143 5.76 -9.40 -0.88
N LYS A 144 6.11 -10.66 -1.23
CA LYS A 144 6.91 -10.94 -2.43
C LYS A 144 6.20 -10.50 -3.71
N GLU A 145 4.89 -10.66 -3.76
CA GLU A 145 4.09 -10.18 -4.88
C GLU A 145 4.07 -8.64 -4.94
N ALA A 146 3.86 -7.97 -3.80
CA ALA A 146 3.87 -6.51 -3.68
C ALA A 146 5.22 -5.91 -4.12
N TYR A 147 6.34 -6.44 -3.61
CA TYR A 147 7.68 -6.03 -4.07
C TYR A 147 7.93 -6.26 -5.56
N ARG A 148 7.36 -7.30 -6.16
CA ARG A 148 7.49 -7.52 -7.61
C ARG A 148 6.63 -6.55 -8.40
N MET A 149 5.40 -6.31 -7.95
CA MET A 149 4.41 -5.48 -8.65
C MET A 149 4.72 -3.99 -8.54
N GLN A 150 5.24 -3.50 -7.41
CA GLN A 150 5.65 -2.09 -7.26
C GLN A 150 6.67 -1.69 -8.34
N GLU A 151 7.58 -2.59 -8.71
CA GLU A 151 8.62 -2.34 -9.72
C GLU A 151 8.01 -2.23 -11.12
N GLN A 152 6.98 -3.03 -11.39
CA GLN A 152 6.23 -2.98 -12.65
C GLN A 152 5.41 -1.70 -12.73
N LEU A 153 4.74 -1.34 -11.63
CA LEU A 153 3.95 -0.11 -11.51
C LEU A 153 4.82 1.13 -11.65
N LEU A 154 5.99 1.19 -11.01
CA LEU A 154 6.95 2.30 -11.19
C LEU A 154 7.29 2.52 -12.67
N ARG A 155 7.61 1.44 -13.40
CA ARG A 155 7.94 1.54 -14.83
C ARG A 155 6.75 1.98 -15.68
N LYS A 156 5.54 1.51 -15.38
CA LYS A 156 4.33 1.89 -16.12
C LYS A 156 3.92 3.33 -15.81
N PHE A 157 3.98 3.74 -14.55
CA PHE A 157 3.67 5.10 -14.11
C PHE A 157 4.55 6.13 -14.80
N LYS A 158 5.88 5.92 -14.81
CA LYS A 158 6.82 6.81 -15.52
C LYS A 158 6.47 6.94 -17.01
N LYS A 159 6.23 5.80 -17.67
CA LYS A 159 5.83 5.81 -19.09
C LYS A 159 4.50 6.53 -19.33
N TRP A 160 3.57 6.44 -18.39
CA TRP A 160 2.27 7.11 -18.46
C TRP A 160 2.40 8.63 -18.26
N GLU A 161 3.25 9.07 -17.34
CA GLU A 161 3.55 10.51 -17.15
C GLU A 161 4.25 11.14 -18.36
N ASP A 162 5.03 10.36 -19.11
CA ASP A 162 5.73 10.82 -20.32
C ASP A 162 4.83 10.84 -21.57
N LEU A 163 3.55 10.46 -21.47
CA LEU A 163 2.62 10.53 -22.60
C LEU A 163 2.24 12.00 -22.88
N PRO A 164 2.17 12.41 -24.16
CA PRO A 164 1.88 13.78 -24.57
C PRO A 164 0.43 14.21 -24.29
#